data_AF-A0A1X6XEL2-F1
#
_entry.id   AF-A0A1X6XEL2-F1
#
_cell.length_a   1.000
_cell.length_b   1.000
_cell.length_c   1.000
_cell.angle_alpha   90.00
_cell.angle_beta   90.00
_cell.angle_gamma   90.00
#
_symmetry.space_group_name_H-M   'P 1'
#
loop_
_entity.id
_entity.type
_entity.pdbx_description
1 polymer ?
#
loop_
_entity_poly.entity_id
_entity_poly.type
_entity_poly.pdbx_seq_one_letter_code
_entity_poly.pdbx_strand_id
1 'polypeptide(L)'
;MSAGATAAATTTAAALTIADIDAPFHDARSDQLTYSLVEPRITPLATASADVQVTAPDGTTRSLRVELGVLGTSHQVTVTLPEDHRARGRVLVRETLACLSADARGAAAESDSDADAGSDPGADSGADAGAGTAGPVPPHRRSKLATGTIDVAHTVHEPADLSGDVAAALASASAMEVSCAAGFPGDPDALTILGCDADDEALVWRTWHSYPQAGEIVETRTRFVPGATR
;
A
#
# COMPACT_ATOMS: atom_id res chain seq x y z
N MET A 1 30.35 23.07 35.42
CA MET A 1 29.56 21.91 34.95
C MET A 1 28.44 22.47 34.10
N SER A 2 28.56 22.40 32.78
CA SER A 2 27.58 22.95 31.84
C SER A 2 26.68 21.81 31.38
N ALA A 3 25.39 21.88 31.69
CA ALA A 3 24.39 20.93 31.23
C ALA A 3 23.95 21.34 29.82
N GLY A 4 24.27 20.50 28.83
CA GLY A 4 23.76 20.66 27.46
C GLY A 4 22.28 20.31 27.43
N ALA A 5 21.45 21.27 27.05
CA ALA A 5 20.05 21.03 26.75
C ALA A 5 19.94 20.39 25.36
N THR A 6 19.53 19.13 25.31
CA THR A 6 19.14 18.44 24.08
C THR A 6 17.85 19.07 23.58
N ALA A 7 17.91 19.79 22.46
CA ALA A 7 16.71 20.29 21.80
C ALA A 7 15.94 19.10 21.21
N ALA A 8 14.75 18.83 21.72
CA ALA A 8 13.82 17.93 21.06
C ALA A 8 13.39 18.59 19.74
N ALA A 9 13.66 17.92 18.62
CA ALA A 9 13.15 18.34 17.33
C ALA A 9 11.62 18.17 17.35
N THR A 10 10.90 19.28 17.46
CA THR A 10 9.46 19.29 17.26
C THR A 10 9.20 19.12 15.77
N THR A 11 9.00 17.89 15.32
CA THR A 11 8.45 17.62 13.99
C THR A 11 7.00 18.10 14.00
N THR A 12 6.74 19.25 13.37
CA THR A 12 5.38 19.67 13.06
C THR A 12 4.83 18.68 12.03
N ALA A 13 3.89 17.84 12.42
CA ALA A 13 3.12 17.04 11.48
C ALA A 13 2.47 17.99 10.48
N ALA A 14 2.83 17.89 9.21
CA ALA A 14 2.10 18.61 8.16
C ALA A 14 0.65 18.10 8.19
N ALA A 15 -0.31 19.02 8.23
CA ALA A 15 -1.71 18.64 8.16
C ALA A 15 -1.97 17.89 6.85
N LEU A 16 -2.50 16.67 6.94
CA LEU A 16 -2.93 15.89 5.79
C LEU A 16 -3.94 16.72 4.97
N THR A 17 -3.59 17.03 3.73
CA THR A 17 -4.48 17.71 2.79
C THR A 17 -5.18 16.65 1.93
N ILE A 18 -6.50 16.78 1.78
CA ILE A 18 -7.29 15.93 0.88
C ILE A 18 -7.32 16.60 -0.49
N ALA A 19 -6.79 15.92 -1.50
CA ALA A 19 -6.90 16.37 -2.88
C ALA A 19 -8.32 16.13 -3.42
N ASP A 20 -8.91 17.14 -4.06
CA ASP A 20 -10.20 17.01 -4.74
C ASP A 20 -9.96 16.47 -6.15
N ILE A 21 -10.47 15.27 -6.45
CA ILE A 21 -10.24 14.59 -7.72
C ILE A 21 -11.50 14.68 -8.58
N ASP A 22 -11.41 15.44 -9.67
CA ASP A 22 -12.46 15.53 -10.69
C ASP A 22 -12.43 14.30 -11.62
N ALA A 23 -12.66 13.12 -11.03
CA ALA A 23 -12.85 11.86 -11.73
C ALA A 23 -14.01 11.08 -11.09
N PRO A 24 -14.89 10.45 -11.89
CA PRO A 24 -16.01 9.69 -11.36
C PRO A 24 -15.55 8.52 -10.50
N PHE A 25 -16.24 8.34 -9.36
CA PHE A 25 -16.10 7.20 -8.47
C PHE A 25 -16.77 5.97 -9.12
N HIS A 26 -16.00 5.20 -9.90
CA HIS A 26 -16.52 4.08 -10.69
C HIS A 26 -16.45 2.72 -10.00
N ASP A 27 -15.64 2.58 -8.95
CA ASP A 27 -15.45 1.30 -8.28
C ASP A 27 -16.46 1.12 -7.15
N ALA A 28 -17.03 -0.09 -7.06
CA ALA A 28 -18.16 -0.33 -6.17
C ALA A 28 -17.88 -1.33 -5.05
N ARG A 29 -16.87 -2.22 -5.15
CA ARG A 29 -16.65 -3.31 -4.17
C ARG A 29 -15.22 -3.86 -4.09
N SER A 30 -14.93 -4.42 -2.91
CA SER A 30 -13.67 -5.08 -2.54
C SER A 30 -13.25 -6.26 -3.43
N ASP A 31 -14.19 -6.98 -4.04
CA ASP A 31 -13.93 -8.17 -4.87
C ASP A 31 -13.34 -7.85 -6.27
N GLN A 32 -13.33 -6.59 -6.65
CA GLN A 32 -12.77 -6.11 -7.93
C GLN A 32 -11.27 -5.78 -7.83
N LEU A 33 -10.72 -5.72 -6.61
CA LEU A 33 -9.34 -5.33 -6.38
C LEU A 33 -8.35 -6.42 -6.81
N THR A 34 -7.34 -6.00 -7.55
CA THR A 34 -6.20 -6.81 -7.97
C THR A 34 -4.96 -6.29 -7.27
N TYR A 35 -4.28 -7.19 -6.58
CA TYR A 35 -2.98 -6.94 -5.98
C TYR A 35 -1.87 -7.30 -6.98
N SER A 36 -0.90 -6.42 -7.17
CA SER A 36 0.25 -6.63 -8.06
C SER A 36 1.55 -6.04 -7.48
N LEU A 37 2.65 -6.76 -7.70
CA LEU A 37 4.02 -6.33 -7.38
C LEU A 37 4.89 -6.06 -8.62
N VAL A 38 4.32 -6.24 -9.81
CA VAL A 38 5.02 -6.11 -11.10
C VAL A 38 4.46 -5.00 -11.97
N GLU A 39 3.38 -4.35 -11.52
CA GLU A 39 2.75 -3.29 -12.28
C GLU A 39 3.74 -2.13 -12.55
N PRO A 40 3.83 -1.63 -13.79
CA PRO A 40 4.62 -0.45 -14.10
C PRO A 40 4.18 0.79 -13.29
N ARG A 41 4.99 1.84 -13.33
CA ARG A 41 4.64 3.08 -12.63
C ARG A 41 3.43 3.69 -13.32
N ILE A 42 2.37 3.94 -12.57
CA ILE A 42 1.20 4.67 -13.04
C ILE A 42 1.34 6.12 -12.55
N THR A 43 0.99 7.10 -13.39
CA THR A 43 1.00 8.51 -12.98
C THR A 43 -0.12 8.75 -11.96
N PRO A 44 0.20 9.17 -10.72
CA PRO A 44 -0.82 9.36 -9.71
C PRO A 44 -1.64 10.63 -9.93
N LEU A 45 -2.92 10.58 -9.55
CA LEU A 45 -3.84 11.72 -9.48
C LEU A 45 -3.52 12.63 -8.28
N ALA A 46 -3.13 12.03 -7.16
CA ALA A 46 -2.59 12.70 -6.00
C ALA A 46 -1.40 11.91 -5.45
N THR A 47 -0.37 12.61 -4.99
CA THR A 47 0.84 11.95 -4.47
C THR A 47 1.46 12.71 -3.31
N ALA A 48 2.06 11.95 -2.40
CA ALA A 48 2.97 12.45 -1.39
C ALA A 48 4.23 11.58 -1.40
N SER A 49 5.38 12.19 -1.15
CA SER A 49 6.64 11.45 -1.04
C SER A 49 7.52 11.99 0.06
N ALA A 50 8.18 11.10 0.79
CA ALA A 50 9.16 11.46 1.81
C ALA A 50 10.34 10.48 1.79
N ASP A 51 11.45 10.93 2.35
CA ASP A 51 12.62 10.10 2.60
C ASP A 51 12.53 9.57 4.04
N VAL A 52 12.15 8.31 4.20
CA VAL A 52 11.89 7.65 5.48
C VAL A 52 13.12 6.87 5.93
N GLN A 53 13.50 7.00 7.20
CA GLN A 53 14.68 6.30 7.75
C GLN A 53 14.29 4.91 8.28
N VAL A 54 14.99 3.87 7.83
CA VAL A 54 14.78 2.49 8.31
C VAL A 54 16.10 1.93 8.83
N THR A 55 16.09 1.33 10.01
CA THR A 55 17.29 0.77 10.65
C THR A 55 17.29 -0.74 10.56
N ALA A 56 18.29 -1.32 9.89
CA ALA A 56 18.44 -2.76 9.78
C ALA A 56 18.83 -3.41 11.13
N PRO A 57 18.65 -4.75 11.29
CA PRO A 57 19.04 -5.45 12.52
C PRO A 57 20.52 -5.32 12.89
N ASP A 58 21.38 -5.06 11.89
CA ASP A 58 22.81 -4.83 12.10
C ASP A 58 23.14 -3.40 12.58
N GLY A 59 22.12 -2.57 12.80
CA GLY A 59 22.23 -1.18 13.24
C GLY A 59 22.41 -0.16 12.11
N THR A 60 22.44 -0.61 10.84
CA THR A 60 22.63 0.29 9.70
C THR A 60 21.32 1.00 9.37
N THR A 61 21.30 2.32 9.52
CA THR A 61 20.19 3.16 9.07
C THR A 61 20.35 3.54 7.59
N ARG A 62 19.26 3.42 6.82
CA ARG A 62 19.20 3.86 5.43
C ARG A 62 17.98 4.73 5.19
N SER A 63 18.14 5.72 4.32
CA SER A 63 17.04 6.55 3.85
C SER A 63 16.40 5.92 2.61
N LEU A 64 15.09 5.68 2.67
CA LEU A 64 14.30 5.14 1.57
C LEU A 64 13.29 6.18 1.12
N ARG A 65 13.23 6.45 -0.19
CA ARG A 65 12.20 7.31 -0.73
C ARG A 65 10.91 6.52 -0.89
N VAL A 66 9.87 6.94 -0.20
CA VAL A 66 8.51 6.41 -0.32
C VAL A 66 7.69 7.39 -1.15
N GLU A 67 7.00 6.89 -2.16
CA GLU A 67 5.99 7.61 -2.94
C GLU A 67 4.64 6.92 -2.74
N LEU A 68 3.69 7.63 -2.14
CA LEU A 68 2.29 7.25 -2.05
C LEU A 68 1.57 7.87 -3.25
N GLY A 69 0.88 7.06 -4.05
CA GLY A 69 0.17 7.51 -5.24
C GLY A 69 -1.28 7.04 -5.24
N VAL A 70 -2.21 7.97 -5.28
CA VAL A 70 -3.64 7.70 -5.53
C VAL A 70 -3.85 7.60 -7.04
N LEU A 71 -4.51 6.53 -7.50
CA LEU A 71 -4.82 6.28 -8.91
C LEU A 71 -6.31 6.44 -9.26
N GLY A 72 -7.10 6.88 -8.29
CA GLY A 72 -8.56 6.77 -8.26
C GLY A 72 -8.95 6.11 -6.94
N THR A 73 -9.94 5.23 -6.97
CA THR A 73 -10.30 4.25 -5.91
C THR A 73 -9.27 3.12 -5.76
N SER A 74 -8.02 3.40 -6.07
CA SER A 74 -6.91 2.47 -6.20
C SER A 74 -5.63 3.20 -5.84
N HIS A 75 -4.55 2.48 -5.62
CA HIS A 75 -3.29 3.11 -5.27
C HIS A 75 -2.05 2.37 -5.77
N GLN A 76 -0.93 3.09 -5.72
CA GLN A 76 0.39 2.54 -5.90
C GLN A 76 1.34 3.12 -4.85
N VAL A 77 2.03 2.25 -4.11
CA VAL A 77 3.12 2.62 -3.19
C VAL A 77 4.44 2.18 -3.80
N THR A 78 5.35 3.12 -4.03
CA THR A 78 6.69 2.82 -4.55
C THR A 78 7.74 3.15 -3.49
N VAL A 79 8.60 2.17 -3.17
CA VAL A 79 9.77 2.35 -2.33
C VAL A 79 11.02 2.30 -3.20
N THR A 80 11.83 3.34 -3.12
CA THR A 80 13.05 3.49 -3.89
C THR A 80 14.23 3.68 -2.95
N LEU A 81 15.33 2.96 -3.20
CA LEU A 81 16.62 3.30 -2.62
C LEU A 81 17.22 4.46 -3.43
N PRO A 82 17.36 5.67 -2.85
CA PRO A 82 18.03 6.76 -3.53
C PRO A 82 19.47 6.34 -3.86
N GLU A 83 19.90 6.54 -5.10
CA GLU A 83 21.31 6.49 -5.47
C GLU A 83 21.87 7.91 -5.47
N ASP A 84 23.20 8.06 -5.46
CA ASP A 84 23.85 9.37 -5.55
C ASP A 84 23.28 10.20 -6.72
N HIS A 85 23.34 11.54 -6.58
CA HIS A 85 22.66 12.57 -7.37
C HIS A 85 22.67 12.47 -8.92
N ARG A 86 23.34 11.48 -9.52
CA ARG A 86 23.45 11.25 -10.97
C ARG A 86 22.67 10.03 -11.48
N ALA A 87 22.15 9.16 -10.61
CA ALA A 87 21.44 7.95 -11.03
C ALA A 87 19.96 7.98 -10.64
N ARG A 88 19.11 7.31 -11.44
CA ARG A 88 17.70 7.07 -11.04
C ARG A 88 17.74 6.07 -9.89
N GLY A 89 17.14 6.42 -8.75
CA GLY A 89 17.11 5.53 -7.59
C GLY A 89 16.55 4.15 -7.94
N ARG A 90 17.05 3.13 -7.24
CA ARG A 90 16.66 1.73 -7.47
C ARG A 90 15.33 1.42 -6.79
N VAL A 91 14.32 1.07 -7.57
CA VAL A 91 13.02 0.62 -7.03
C VAL A 91 13.24 -0.68 -6.27
N LEU A 92 12.91 -0.69 -4.98
CA LEU A 92 12.96 -1.88 -4.14
C LEU A 92 11.66 -2.66 -4.21
N VAL A 93 10.52 -1.96 -4.13
CA VAL A 93 9.21 -2.57 -4.23
C VAL A 93 8.21 -1.56 -4.78
N ARG A 94 7.23 -2.06 -5.53
CA ARG A 94 6.06 -1.31 -5.96
C ARG A 94 4.83 -2.15 -5.72
N GLU A 95 4.06 -1.79 -4.70
CA GLU A 95 2.75 -2.36 -4.47
C GLU A 95 1.74 -1.58 -5.31
N THR A 96 0.90 -2.30 -6.05
CA THR A 96 -0.28 -1.72 -6.69
C THR A 96 -1.50 -2.51 -6.25
N LEU A 97 -2.49 -1.79 -5.73
CA LEU A 97 -3.82 -2.29 -5.49
C LEU A 97 -4.76 -1.52 -6.40
N ALA A 98 -5.27 -2.19 -7.43
CA ALA A 98 -6.12 -1.54 -8.41
C ALA A 98 -7.25 -2.45 -8.89
N CYS A 99 -8.36 -1.85 -9.28
CA CYS A 99 -9.37 -2.50 -10.12
C CYS A 99 -8.83 -2.69 -11.55
N LEU A 100 -7.82 -3.55 -11.70
CA LEU A 100 -7.32 -3.93 -13.02
C LEU A 100 -8.41 -4.75 -13.71
N SER A 101 -8.99 -4.20 -14.78
CA SER A 101 -10.05 -4.83 -15.55
C SER A 101 -9.65 -6.25 -15.96
N ALA A 102 -10.62 -7.16 -16.02
CA ALA A 102 -10.42 -8.56 -16.40
C ALA A 102 -9.73 -8.73 -17.77
N ASP A 103 -9.75 -7.72 -18.64
CA ASP A 103 -9.04 -7.71 -19.93
C ASP A 103 -7.50 -7.84 -19.79
N ALA A 104 -6.92 -7.48 -18.64
CA ALA A 104 -5.50 -7.75 -18.34
C ALA A 104 -5.23 -9.19 -17.86
N ARG A 105 -6.28 -9.96 -17.52
CA ARG A 105 -6.19 -11.33 -16.99
C ARG A 105 -6.20 -12.42 -18.09
N GLY A 106 -6.49 -12.05 -19.34
CA GLY A 106 -6.80 -13.01 -20.42
C GLY A 106 -5.66 -13.45 -21.35
N ALA A 107 -4.42 -13.00 -21.17
CA ALA A 107 -3.33 -13.34 -22.11
C ALA A 107 -2.45 -14.54 -21.70
N ALA A 108 -2.70 -15.16 -20.54
CA ALA A 108 -1.86 -16.25 -20.04
C ALA A 108 -2.65 -17.32 -19.26
N ALA A 109 -3.74 -17.85 -19.83
CA ALA A 109 -4.34 -19.10 -19.36
C ALA A 109 -5.32 -19.68 -20.40
N GLU A 110 -4.82 -20.02 -21.59
CA GLU A 110 -5.49 -20.98 -22.47
C GLU A 110 -4.53 -22.15 -22.66
N SER A 111 -4.69 -23.19 -21.83
CA SER A 111 -4.28 -24.55 -22.18
C SER A 111 -5.12 -25.55 -21.38
N ASP A 112 -5.90 -26.32 -22.12
CA ASP A 112 -6.65 -27.53 -21.77
C ASP A 112 -6.22 -28.28 -20.50
N SER A 113 -7.19 -28.75 -19.72
CA SER A 113 -7.66 -30.14 -19.83
C SER A 113 -8.61 -30.54 -18.69
N ASP A 114 -9.63 -31.32 -19.07
CA ASP A 114 -10.52 -32.07 -18.18
C ASP A 114 -9.75 -33.07 -17.31
N ALA A 115 -10.05 -33.13 -16.01
CA ALA A 115 -10.12 -34.38 -15.26
C ALA A 115 -10.80 -34.21 -13.88
N ASP A 116 -11.62 -35.22 -13.60
CA ASP A 116 -12.46 -35.48 -12.43
C ASP A 116 -11.67 -35.92 -11.16
N ALA A 117 -12.40 -35.84 -10.04
CA ALA A 117 -12.27 -36.58 -8.78
C ALA A 117 -11.46 -36.02 -7.59
N GLY A 118 -12.17 -35.87 -6.46
CA GLY A 118 -11.69 -36.32 -5.15
C GLY A 118 -11.45 -35.23 -4.09
N SER A 119 -12.31 -35.18 -3.08
CA SER A 119 -12.13 -34.39 -1.85
C SER A 119 -11.05 -34.97 -0.92
N ASP A 120 -10.26 -34.11 -0.28
CA ASP A 120 -9.79 -34.25 1.11
C ASP A 120 -9.46 -32.86 1.70
N PRO A 121 -9.85 -32.51 2.95
CA PRO A 121 -9.56 -31.22 3.55
C PRO A 121 -8.39 -31.32 4.56
N GLY A 122 -7.34 -30.54 4.33
CA GLY A 122 -6.32 -30.29 5.36
C GLY A 122 -4.92 -30.06 4.83
N ALA A 123 -4.55 -28.80 4.63
CA ALA A 123 -3.21 -28.27 4.85
C ALA A 123 -3.23 -26.75 4.68
N ASP A 124 -2.93 -26.06 5.76
CA ASP A 124 -2.38 -24.71 5.83
C ASP A 124 -1.04 -24.62 5.09
N SER A 125 -1.08 -24.74 3.77
CA SER A 125 0.08 -24.49 2.93
C SER A 125 0.20 -22.98 2.71
N GLY A 126 1.08 -22.36 3.49
CA GLY A 126 1.70 -21.09 3.11
C GLY A 126 2.47 -21.28 1.80
N ALA A 127 1.74 -21.25 0.69
CA ALA A 127 2.32 -21.34 -0.63
C ALA A 127 3.20 -20.12 -0.86
N ASP A 128 4.46 -20.37 -1.24
CA ASP A 128 5.36 -19.40 -1.84
C ASP A 128 4.74 -18.97 -3.18
N ALA A 129 3.76 -18.07 -3.11
CA ALA A 129 3.15 -17.48 -4.29
C ALA A 129 4.25 -16.67 -4.97
N GLY A 130 4.72 -17.17 -6.11
CA GLY A 130 5.82 -16.61 -6.88
C GLY A 130 5.80 -15.09 -6.87
N ALA A 131 6.95 -14.51 -6.49
CA ALA A 131 7.16 -13.08 -6.35
C ALA A 131 6.82 -12.33 -7.65
N GLY A 132 5.56 -11.96 -7.84
CA GLY A 132 5.15 -11.07 -8.93
C GLY A 132 3.86 -11.40 -9.67
N THR A 133 3.08 -12.42 -9.33
CA THR A 133 1.81 -12.64 -10.03
C THR A 133 0.71 -11.72 -9.50
N ALA A 134 0.10 -10.93 -10.39
CA ALA A 134 -1.14 -10.22 -10.09
C ALA A 134 -2.26 -11.22 -9.74
N GLY A 135 -3.13 -10.88 -8.79
CA GLY A 135 -4.21 -11.78 -8.37
C GLY A 135 -5.22 -11.10 -7.44
N PRO A 136 -6.28 -11.83 -7.02
CA PRO A 136 -7.23 -11.31 -6.04
C PRO A 136 -6.49 -10.94 -4.75
N VAL A 137 -6.99 -9.92 -4.04
CA VAL A 137 -6.39 -9.47 -2.79
C VAL A 137 -6.48 -10.62 -1.76
N PRO A 138 -5.34 -11.16 -1.32
CA PRO A 138 -5.31 -12.27 -0.37
C PRO A 138 -5.54 -11.74 1.06
N PRO A 139 -6.28 -12.44 1.95
CA PRO A 139 -6.46 -11.99 3.34
C PRO A 139 -5.12 -11.73 4.02
N HIS A 140 -4.13 -12.55 3.68
CA HIS A 140 -2.73 -12.36 4.01
C HIS A 140 -1.85 -12.94 2.90
N ARG A 141 -0.79 -12.24 2.50
CA ARG A 141 0.25 -12.75 1.60
C ARG A 141 1.61 -12.21 1.99
N ARG A 142 2.54 -13.14 2.17
CA ARG A 142 3.98 -12.85 2.31
C ARG A 142 4.72 -13.28 1.05
N SER A 143 5.54 -12.40 0.50
CA SER A 143 6.34 -12.66 -0.71
C SER A 143 7.81 -12.32 -0.48
N LYS A 144 8.70 -13.19 -0.99
CA LYS A 144 10.15 -12.93 -0.98
C LYS A 144 10.56 -12.20 -2.27
N LEU A 145 11.09 -10.99 -2.15
CA LEU A 145 11.61 -10.22 -3.27
C LEU A 145 13.14 -10.34 -3.32
N ALA A 146 13.73 -10.08 -4.49
CA ALA A 146 15.18 -9.93 -4.61
C ALA A 146 15.73 -8.80 -3.72
N THR A 147 14.89 -7.83 -3.41
CA THR A 147 15.18 -6.58 -2.70
C THR A 147 14.72 -6.57 -1.25
N GLY A 148 14.06 -7.62 -0.76
CA GLY A 148 13.48 -7.64 0.58
C GLY A 148 12.39 -8.68 0.80
N THR A 149 11.58 -8.48 1.83
CA THR A 149 10.39 -9.30 2.11
C THR A 149 9.21 -8.37 2.30
N ILE A 150 8.11 -8.66 1.61
CA ILE A 150 6.86 -7.90 1.73
C ILE A 150 5.78 -8.80 2.31
N ASP A 151 5.00 -8.26 3.23
CA ASP A 151 3.89 -8.91 3.90
C ASP A 151 2.68 -7.98 3.80
N VAL A 152 1.58 -8.45 3.22
CA VAL A 152 0.37 -7.67 2.97
C VAL A 152 -0.82 -8.38 3.59
N ALA A 153 -1.63 -7.63 4.34
CA ALA A 153 -2.93 -8.07 4.82
C ALA A 153 -4.01 -7.12 4.30
N HIS A 154 -5.19 -7.66 4.01
CA HIS A 154 -6.38 -6.85 3.73
C HIS A 154 -7.51 -7.22 4.67
N THR A 155 -8.34 -6.22 4.98
CA THR A 155 -9.55 -6.36 5.77
C THR A 155 -10.64 -5.51 5.13
N VAL A 156 -11.85 -6.07 5.01
CA VAL A 156 -13.05 -5.31 4.64
C VAL A 156 -13.80 -5.02 5.93
N HIS A 157 -14.12 -3.75 6.16
CA HIS A 157 -14.91 -3.28 7.28
C HIS A 157 -16.30 -2.87 6.79
N GLU A 158 -17.33 -3.25 7.52
CA GLU A 158 -18.73 -2.82 7.32
C GLU A 158 -19.14 -1.94 8.51
N PRO A 159 -18.69 -0.67 8.57
CA PRO A 159 -18.91 0.20 9.72
C PRO A 159 -20.39 0.53 9.93
N ALA A 160 -20.82 0.54 11.20
CA ALA A 160 -22.14 1.06 11.57
C ALA A 160 -22.23 2.59 11.42
N ASP A 161 -21.10 3.28 11.51
CA ASP A 161 -20.92 4.72 11.29
C ASP A 161 -19.76 4.94 10.31
N LEU A 162 -20.09 4.98 9.02
CA LEU A 162 -19.10 5.13 7.95
C LEU A 162 -18.29 6.42 8.11
N SER A 163 -18.95 7.55 8.31
CA SER A 163 -18.28 8.86 8.42
C SER A 163 -17.33 8.91 9.61
N GLY A 164 -17.72 8.29 10.74
CA GLY A 164 -16.85 8.15 11.92
C GLY A 164 -15.59 7.35 11.64
N ASP A 165 -15.72 6.21 10.97
CA ASP A 165 -14.58 5.33 10.65
C ASP A 165 -13.67 5.94 9.56
N VAL A 166 -14.24 6.66 8.60
CA VAL A 166 -13.50 7.46 7.61
C VAL A 166 -12.68 8.56 8.30
N ALA A 167 -13.27 9.28 9.27
CA ALA A 167 -12.55 10.27 10.05
C ALA A 167 -11.41 9.64 10.88
N ALA A 168 -11.61 8.44 11.42
CA ALA A 168 -10.58 7.69 12.12
C ALA A 168 -9.43 7.24 11.20
N ALA A 169 -9.74 6.85 9.96
CA ALA A 169 -8.75 6.53 8.94
C ALA A 169 -7.90 7.77 8.57
N LEU A 170 -8.53 8.92 8.35
CA LEU A 170 -7.83 10.20 8.11
C LEU A 170 -6.92 10.58 9.28
N ALA A 171 -7.42 10.47 10.52
CA ALA A 171 -6.63 10.74 11.72
C ALA A 171 -5.43 9.79 11.82
N SER A 172 -5.63 8.50 11.56
CA SER A 172 -4.56 7.49 11.54
C SER A 172 -3.49 7.85 10.52
N ALA A 173 -3.87 8.15 9.27
CA ALA A 173 -2.93 8.52 8.21
C ALA A 173 -2.18 9.82 8.53
N SER A 174 -2.86 10.83 9.10
CA SER A 174 -2.25 12.12 9.45
C SER A 174 -1.17 12.03 10.53
N ALA A 175 -1.19 10.96 11.33
CA ALA A 175 -0.18 10.71 12.35
C ALA A 175 1.08 10.01 11.79
N MET A 176 1.04 9.54 10.54
CA MET A 176 2.15 8.84 9.89
C MET A 176 3.12 9.83 9.22
N GLU A 177 4.38 9.42 9.07
CA GLU A 177 5.50 10.25 8.57
C GLU A 177 5.25 10.80 7.16
N VAL A 178 4.59 10.02 6.29
CA VAL A 178 4.08 10.50 5.00
C VAL A 178 2.67 10.00 4.78
N SER A 179 1.79 10.88 4.32
CA SER A 179 0.40 10.54 4.05
C SER A 179 -0.15 11.30 2.84
N CYS A 180 -1.16 10.70 2.20
CA CYS A 180 -1.84 11.24 1.03
C CYS A 180 -3.32 10.85 1.11
N ALA A 181 -4.22 11.77 0.78
CA ALA A 181 -5.64 11.49 0.71
C ALA A 181 -6.26 12.18 -0.50
N ALA A 182 -7.27 11.54 -1.08
CA ALA A 182 -8.02 12.06 -2.22
C ALA A 182 -9.51 11.78 -2.04
N GLY A 183 -10.33 12.81 -2.26
CA GLY A 183 -11.78 12.74 -2.27
C GLY A 183 -12.34 12.74 -3.69
N PHE A 184 -13.48 12.09 -3.85
CA PHE A 184 -14.17 11.91 -5.13
C PHE A 184 -15.56 12.55 -5.10
N PRO A 185 -16.05 13.07 -6.23
CA PRO A 185 -17.35 13.75 -6.28
C PRO A 185 -18.51 12.80 -5.98
N GLY A 186 -19.56 13.37 -5.39
CA GLY A 186 -20.83 12.69 -5.13
C GLY A 186 -21.05 12.33 -3.67
N ASP A 187 -20.00 12.07 -2.91
CA ASP A 187 -20.09 11.71 -1.48
C ASP A 187 -18.84 12.19 -0.71
N PRO A 188 -18.97 12.90 0.43
CA PRO A 188 -17.83 13.38 1.21
C PRO A 188 -16.97 12.26 1.82
N ASP A 189 -17.53 11.07 2.01
CA ASP A 189 -16.85 9.92 2.56
C ASP A 189 -16.26 9.01 1.46
N ALA A 190 -16.42 9.36 0.17
CA ALA A 190 -15.75 8.68 -0.94
C ALA A 190 -14.27 9.12 -0.98
N LEU A 191 -13.42 8.38 -0.27
CA LEU A 191 -12.02 8.71 -0.07
C LEU A 191 -11.10 7.53 -0.35
N THR A 192 -9.91 7.84 -0.89
CA THR A 192 -8.74 6.96 -0.86
C THR A 192 -7.66 7.62 -0.01
N ILE A 193 -7.22 6.92 1.04
CA ILE A 193 -6.34 7.43 2.08
C ILE A 193 -5.13 6.50 2.18
N LEU A 194 -3.94 7.07 2.27
CA LEU A 194 -2.68 6.34 2.43
C LEU A 194 -1.83 7.01 3.53
N GLY A 195 -1.15 6.19 4.31
CA GLY A 195 -0.11 6.64 5.23
C GLY A 195 1.02 5.62 5.32
N CYS A 196 2.25 6.08 5.55
CA CYS A 196 3.42 5.25 5.73
C CYS A 196 4.32 5.79 6.84
N ASP A 197 4.84 4.86 7.63
CA ASP A 197 5.81 5.07 8.69
C ASP A 197 6.99 4.10 8.55
N ALA A 198 8.07 4.39 9.27
CA ALA A 198 9.03 3.38 9.67
C ALA A 198 8.55 2.64 10.93
N ASP A 199 8.76 1.32 10.96
CA ASP A 199 8.54 0.44 12.11
C ASP A 199 9.77 -0.46 12.30
N ASP A 200 10.66 -0.06 13.20
CA ASP A 200 11.98 -0.64 13.45
C ASP A 200 12.79 -0.87 12.14
N GLU A 201 12.74 -2.10 11.63
CA GLU A 201 13.48 -2.61 10.48
C GLU A 201 12.69 -2.58 9.16
N ALA A 202 11.49 -2.00 9.16
CA ALA A 202 10.61 -1.98 8.01
C ALA A 202 9.98 -0.63 7.75
N LEU A 203 9.47 -0.51 6.52
CA LEU A 203 8.40 0.42 6.22
C LEU A 203 7.06 -0.28 6.47
N VAL A 204 6.12 0.44 7.08
CA VAL A 204 4.73 0.00 7.23
C VAL A 204 3.85 1.07 6.61
N TRP A 205 3.07 0.68 5.60
CA TRP A 205 2.02 1.54 5.06
C TRP A 205 0.65 0.93 5.27
N ARG A 206 -0.32 1.82 5.44
CA ARG A 206 -1.74 1.50 5.52
C ARG A 206 -2.48 2.28 4.46
N THR A 207 -3.48 1.64 3.85
CA THR A 207 -4.37 2.29 2.91
C THR A 207 -5.81 2.01 3.27
N TRP A 208 -6.70 2.96 3.00
CA TRP A 208 -8.13 2.85 3.19
C TRP A 208 -8.83 3.33 1.93
N HIS A 209 -9.74 2.51 1.41
CA HIS A 209 -10.63 2.86 0.31
C HIS A 209 -12.05 2.81 0.87
N SER A 210 -12.71 3.96 0.96
CA SER A 210 -14.08 4.06 1.46
C SER A 210 -15.05 4.04 0.29
N TYR A 211 -16.04 3.15 0.35
CA TYR A 211 -17.09 2.96 -0.64
C TYR A 211 -18.47 3.24 -0.02
N PRO A 212 -18.92 4.51 0.03
CA PRO A 212 -20.16 4.87 0.72
C PRO A 212 -21.42 4.18 0.19
N GLN A 213 -21.44 3.88 -1.11
CA GLN A 213 -22.56 3.19 -1.75
C GLN A 213 -22.69 1.73 -1.29
N ALA A 214 -21.59 1.11 -0.89
CA ALA A 214 -21.55 -0.24 -0.34
C ALA A 214 -21.58 -0.25 1.19
N GLY A 215 -21.28 0.89 1.84
CA GLY A 215 -21.09 0.96 3.29
C GLY A 215 -19.84 0.20 3.74
N GLU A 216 -18.81 0.14 2.89
CA GLU A 216 -17.59 -0.65 3.11
C GLU A 216 -16.35 0.25 3.19
N ILE A 217 -15.40 -0.11 4.04
CA ILE A 217 -14.02 0.41 4.00
C ILE A 217 -13.07 -0.76 3.78
N VAL A 218 -12.28 -0.71 2.71
CA VAL A 218 -11.22 -1.69 2.47
C VAL A 218 -9.90 -1.13 3.00
N GLU A 219 -9.38 -1.78 4.04
CA GLU A 219 -8.08 -1.48 4.60
C GLU A 219 -7.03 -2.47 4.09
N THR A 220 -5.88 -1.96 3.64
CA THR A 220 -4.66 -2.78 3.53
C THR A 220 -3.62 -2.32 4.51
N ARG A 221 -2.88 -3.28 5.07
CA ARG A 221 -1.66 -3.03 5.83
C ARG A 221 -0.53 -3.82 5.20
N THR A 222 0.51 -3.10 4.80
CA THR A 222 1.71 -3.71 4.24
C THR A 222 2.92 -3.41 5.08
N ARG A 223 3.76 -4.42 5.27
CA ARG A 223 5.06 -4.33 5.89
C ARG A 223 6.14 -4.78 4.91
N PHE A 224 7.12 -3.91 4.67
CA PHE A 224 8.27 -4.21 3.81
C PHE A 224 9.58 -4.13 4.58
N VAL A 225 10.29 -5.25 4.65
CA VAL A 225 11.67 -5.33 5.16
C VAL A 225 12.64 -5.27 3.99
N PRO A 226 13.41 -4.19 3.82
CA PRO A 226 14.46 -4.12 2.82
C PRO A 226 15.53 -5.19 3.09
N GLY A 227 15.96 -5.89 2.04
CA GLY A 227 17.09 -6.80 2.11
C GLY A 227 18.40 -6.06 2.41
N ALA A 228 19.43 -6.79 2.82
CA ALA A 228 20.77 -6.22 2.91
C ALA A 228 21.20 -5.69 1.54
N THR A 229 21.62 -4.43 1.48
CA THR A 229 22.31 -3.88 0.32
C THR A 229 23.66 -4.58 0.19
N ARG A 230 23.82 -5.41 -0.84
CA ARG A 230 25.15 -5.77 -1.34
C ARG A 230 25.68 -4.66 -2.23
#